data_AF-A0A7X9PEX2-F1
#
_entry.id   AF-A0A7X9PEX2-F1
#
_cell.length_a   1.000
_cell.length_b   1.000
_cell.length_c   1.000
_cell.angle_alpha   90.00
_cell.angle_beta   90.00
_cell.angle_gamma   90.00
#
_symmetry.space_group_name_H-M   'P 1'
#
loop_
_entity.id
_entity.type
_entity.pdbx_description
1 polymer ?
#
loop_
_entity_poly.entity_id
_entity_poly.type
_entity_poly.pdbx_seq_one_letter_code
_entity_poly.pdbx_strand_id
1 'polypeptide(L)' 'LPIHLQPYMVEQFGFRPGDFPVTEDLGRRGLALPFSSVMTEHQVDIVCQTIRECIHHSV' A
#
# COMPACT_ATOMS: atom_id res chain seq x y z
N LEU A 1 1.43 -7.79 1.13
CA LEU A 1 1.31 -9.13 0.52
C LEU A 1 -0.16 -9.40 0.23
N PRO A 2 -0.56 -9.74 -1.00
CA PRO A 2 -1.94 -10.03 -1.33
C PRO A 2 -2.43 -11.32 -0.64
N ILE A 3 -3.72 -11.37 -0.27
CA ILE A 3 -4.27 -12.43 0.60
C ILE A 3 -4.10 -13.83 -0.01
N HIS A 4 -4.29 -13.99 -1.32
CA HIS A 4 -4.19 -15.30 -1.98
C HIS A 4 -2.80 -15.94 -1.91
N LEU A 5 -1.75 -15.15 -1.64
CA LEU A 5 -0.39 -15.64 -1.46
C LEU A 5 -0.01 -15.88 0.00
N GLN A 6 -0.93 -15.68 0.95
CA GLN A 6 -0.69 -16.06 2.34
C GLN A 6 -0.60 -17.60 2.46
N PRO A 7 0.24 -18.15 3.36
CA PRO A 7 0.54 -19.60 3.39
C PRO A 7 -0.69 -20.50 3.40
N TYR A 8 -1.66 -20.20 4.27
CA TYR A 8 -2.93 -20.95 4.34
C TYR A 8 -3.69 -20.95 3.01
N MET A 9 -3.73 -19.80 2.32
CA MET A 9 -4.47 -19.66 1.07
C MET A 9 -3.81 -20.47 -0.06
N VAL A 10 -2.48 -20.49 -0.09
CA VAL A 10 -1.72 -21.30 -1.06
C VAL A 10 -1.90 -22.80 -0.79
N GLU A 11 -1.77 -23.23 0.47
CA GLU A 11 -1.85 -24.64 0.84
C GLU A 11 -3.26 -25.23 0.65
N GLN A 12 -4.31 -24.48 1.03
CA GLN A 12 -5.68 -24.99 0.97
C GLN A 12 -6.32 -24.87 -0.42
N PHE A 13 -5.95 -23.86 -1.21
CA PHE A 13 -6.64 -23.54 -2.46
C PHE A 13 -5.73 -23.58 -3.69
N GLY A 14 -4.41 -23.77 -3.52
CA GLY A 14 -3.48 -23.92 -4.62
C GLY A 14 -3.19 -22.64 -5.40
N PHE A 15 -3.48 -21.47 -4.83
CA PHE A 15 -3.21 -20.17 -5.45
C PHE A 15 -1.72 -19.95 -5.74
N ARG A 16 -1.44 -19.26 -6.83
CA ARG A 16 -0.09 -18.99 -7.34
C ARG A 16 0.08 -17.53 -7.73
N PRO A 17 1.33 -17.01 -7.73
CA PRO A 17 1.62 -15.72 -8.32
C PRO A 17 1.13 -15.66 -9.78
N GLY A 18 0.48 -14.57 -10.15
CA GLY A 18 -0.12 -14.37 -11.47
C GLY A 18 -1.60 -14.73 -11.56
N ASP A 19 -2.19 -15.41 -10.57
CA ASP A 19 -3.64 -15.68 -10.55
C ASP A 19 -4.44 -14.37 -10.39
N PHE A 20 -3.88 -13.38 -9.69
CA PHE A 20 -4.50 -12.07 -9.47
C PHE A 20 -3.48 -10.93 -9.68
N PRO A 21 -3.08 -10.65 -10.94
CA PRO A 21 -1.96 -9.76 -11.24
C PRO A 21 -2.21 -8.31 -10.81
N VAL A 22 -3.46 -7.85 -10.88
CA VAL A 22 -3.86 -6.51 -10.42
C VAL A 22 -3.69 -6.38 -8.90
N THR A 23 -4.14 -7.38 -8.14
CA THR A 23 -4.02 -7.40 -6.68
C THR A 23 -2.55 -7.46 -6.23
N GLU A 24 -1.73 -8.25 -6.94
CA GLU A 24 -0.30 -8.36 -6.68
C GLU A 24 0.44 -7.05 -6.93
N ASP A 25 0.15 -6.39 -8.05
CA ASP A 25 0.73 -5.10 -8.38
C ASP A 25 0.32 -4.01 -7.38
N LEU A 26 -0.96 -3.95 -6.99
CA LEU A 26 -1.43 -3.04 -5.94
C LEU A 26 -0.77 -3.34 -4.59
N GLY A 27 -0.64 -4.61 -4.20
CA GLY A 27 -0.01 -5.00 -2.95
C GLY A 27 1.51 -4.74 -2.90
N ARG A 28 2.16 -4.61 -4.06
CA ARG A 28 3.59 -4.28 -4.18
C ARG A 28 3.86 -2.77 -4.10
N ARG A 29 2.97 -1.96 -4.66
CA ARG A 29 3.19 -0.51 -4.83
C ARG A 29 2.35 0.35 -3.89
N GLY A 30 1.29 -0.20 -3.32
CA GLY A 30 0.38 0.50 -2.44
C GLY A 30 1.03 0.85 -1.10
N LEU A 31 0.78 2.07 -0.65
CA LEU A 31 1.19 2.58 0.66
C LEU A 31 -0.02 3.21 1.35
N ALA A 32 -0.20 2.91 2.63
CA ALA A 32 -1.15 3.62 3.47
C ALA A 32 -0.45 4.83 4.10
N LEU A 33 -1.01 6.02 3.84
CA LEU A 33 -0.57 7.25 4.48
C LEU A 33 -1.39 7.51 5.75
N PRO A 34 -0.92 8.34 6.68
CA PRO A 34 -1.76 8.78 7.79
C PRO A 34 -2.94 9.61 7.26
N PHE A 35 -4.16 9.09 7.43
CA PHE A 35 -5.40 9.83 7.25
C PHE A 35 -6.43 9.33 8.27
N SER A 36 -7.09 10.25 8.98
CA SER A 36 -8.19 9.93 9.90
C SER A 36 -9.03 11.17 10.16
N SER A 37 -10.28 10.99 10.61
CA SER A 37 -11.20 12.09 10.92
C SER A 37 -10.83 12.90 12.17
N VAL A 38 -9.82 12.45 12.94
CA VAL A 38 -9.36 13.12 14.18
C VAL A 38 -8.02 13.84 14.00
N MET A 39 -7.44 13.81 12.79
CA MET A 39 -6.23 14.56 12.51
C MET A 39 -6.51 16.06 12.49
N THR A 40 -5.57 16.83 13.02
CA THR A 40 -5.60 18.29 12.87
C THR A 40 -5.19 18.69 11.46
N GLU A 41 -5.62 19.86 11.00
CA GLU A 41 -5.20 20.40 9.70
C GLU A 41 -3.67 20.44 9.57
N HIS A 42 -2.98 20.82 10.64
CA HIS A 42 -1.51 20.82 10.67
C HIS A 42 -0.89 19.43 10.43
N GLN A 43 -1.49 18.36 10.97
CA GLN A 43 -1.02 16.99 10.71
C GLN A 43 -1.26 16.59 9.26
N VAL A 44 -2.37 17.01 8.66
CA VAL A 44 -2.64 16.80 7.24
C VAL A 44 -1.61 17.55 6.38
N ASP A 45 -1.27 18.79 6.74
CA ASP A 45 -0.26 19.58 6.04
C ASP A 45 1.12 18.90 6.07
N ILE A 46 1.53 18.34 7.21
CA ILE A 46 2.79 17.60 7.32
C ILE A 46 2.82 16.41 6.34
N VAL A 47 1.74 15.64 6.28
CA VAL A 47 1.62 14.50 5.34
C VAL A 47 1.75 15.00 3.90
N CYS A 48 1.00 16.04 3.53
CA CYS A 48 1.02 16.63 2.20
C CYS A 48 2.41 17.15 1.80
N GLN A 49 3.10 17.87 2.69
CA GLN A 49 4.42 18.42 2.41
C GLN A 49 5.47 17.33 2.27
N THR A 50 5.48 16.35 3.19
CA THR A 50 6.40 15.22 3.13
C THR A 50 6.27 14.45 1.81
N ILE A 51 5.04 14.19 1.36
CA ILE A 51 4.80 13.50 0.08
C ILE A 51 5.34 14.32 -1.09
N ARG A 52 5.06 15.64 -1.11
CA ARG A 52 5.56 16.54 -2.14
C ARG A 52 7.08 16.55 -2.19
N GLU A 53 7.74 16.64 -1.05
CA GLU A 53 9.20 16.60 -0.93
C GLU A 53 9.76 15.28 -1.46
N CYS A 54 9.22 14.13 -1.02
CA CYS A 54 9.66 12.81 -1.50
C CYS A 54 9.55 12.66 -3.02
N ILE A 55 8.48 13.17 -3.63
CA ILE A 55 8.27 13.07 -5.08
C ILE A 55 9.23 14.00 -5.85
N HIS A 56 9.52 15.20 -5.33
CA HIS A 56 10.39 16.17 -6.01
C HIS A 56 11.89 15.98 -5.73
N HIS A 57 12.27 15.32 -4.63
CA HIS A 57 13.68 15.01 -4.30
C HIS A 57 14.15 13.64 -4.77
N SER A 58 13.37 12.97 -5.64
CA SER A 58 13.76 11.67 -6.19
C SER A 58 14.89 11.83 -7.21
N VAL A 59 16.14 11.63 -6.75
CA VAL A 59 17.31 11.24 -7.55
C VAL A 59 17.19 9.77 -7.93
#